data_AF-A0AAE2ZSW5-F1
#
_entry.id   AF-A0AAE2ZSW5-F1
#
_cell.length_a   1.000
_cell.length_b   1.000
_cell.length_c   1.000
_cell.angle_alpha   90.00
_cell.angle_beta   90.00
_cell.angle_gamma   90.00
#
_symmetry.space_group_name_H-M   'P 1'
#
loop_
_entity.id
_entity.type
_entity.pdbx_description
1 polymer ?
#
loop_
_entity_poly.entity_id
_entity_poly.type
_entity_poly.pdbx_seq_one_letter_code
_entity_poly.pdbx_strand_id
1 'polypeptide(L)'
;MLVSTAYAATETAEHAGEHAGGGSFPPFDPGYFASQLLWLIITFGLFYLFLSRVVLPRIGSILETRRDRIAQDLNEANRLKEEGDLAIATYEKELADARSRAHGIAQKARDTAKADADAERAKVEAELSEKIGKAEAEIANVKKQAMSNVDAIAADTTSAIVEQLIGDQVSKESLDSAIKSASGQGD
;
A
#
# COMPACT_ATOMS: atom_id res chain seq x y z
N MET A 1 -110.70 -35.91 -11.78
CA MET A 1 -111.71 -34.93 -11.30
C MET A 1 -111.08 -33.55 -11.44
N LEU A 2 -111.52 -32.79 -12.44
CA LEU A 2 -112.42 -31.62 -12.30
C LEU A 2 -111.66 -30.39 -11.77
N VAL A 3 -111.21 -29.48 -12.65
CA VAL A 3 -111.94 -28.32 -13.24
C VAL A 3 -111.95 -27.09 -12.32
N SER A 4 -111.78 -25.92 -12.97
CA SER A 4 -112.22 -24.56 -12.58
C SER A 4 -111.24 -23.58 -11.95
N THR A 5 -110.56 -22.84 -12.83
CA THR A 5 -110.73 -21.39 -13.08
C THR A 5 -111.45 -20.53 -12.03
N ALA A 6 -110.79 -19.43 -11.62
CA ALA A 6 -111.24 -18.03 -11.75
C ALA A 6 -110.93 -17.11 -10.55
N TYR A 7 -110.03 -16.15 -10.82
CA TYR A 7 -110.20 -14.70 -10.62
C TYR A 7 -110.24 -14.07 -9.20
N ALA A 8 -109.21 -13.24 -8.97
CA ALA A 8 -109.17 -11.91 -8.35
C ALA A 8 -109.64 -11.67 -6.90
N ALA A 9 -108.73 -11.09 -6.12
CA ALA A 9 -108.99 -9.81 -5.44
C ALA A 9 -107.67 -9.04 -5.23
N THR A 10 -107.64 -7.87 -5.86
CA THR A 10 -106.69 -6.78 -5.70
C THR A 10 -107.08 -5.97 -4.48
N GLU A 11 -106.12 -5.57 -3.64
CA GLU A 11 -106.22 -4.33 -2.86
C GLU A 11 -105.00 -3.46 -3.15
N THR A 12 -105.18 -2.66 -4.19
CA THR A 12 -104.55 -1.38 -4.48
C THR A 12 -104.70 -0.43 -3.30
N ALA A 13 -103.58 0.04 -2.75
CA ALA A 13 -103.57 1.30 -2.02
C ALA A 13 -103.54 2.42 -3.06
N GLU A 14 -104.72 2.99 -3.30
CA GLU A 14 -104.92 4.21 -4.05
C GLU A 14 -104.33 5.41 -3.30
N HIS A 15 -103.45 6.15 -3.96
CA HIS A 15 -103.45 7.60 -3.82
C HIS A 15 -103.70 8.19 -5.20
N ALA A 16 -104.99 8.30 -5.53
CA ALA A 16 -105.48 9.13 -6.60
C ALA A 16 -105.58 10.59 -6.12
N GLY A 17 -105.00 11.48 -6.90
CA GLY A 17 -105.16 12.93 -6.82
C GLY A 17 -104.79 13.51 -8.18
N GLU A 18 -105.78 13.64 -9.05
CA GLU A 18 -105.69 14.28 -10.37
C GLU A 18 -105.12 15.70 -10.28
N HIS A 19 -104.14 16.01 -11.13
CA HIS A 19 -104.16 17.22 -11.95
C HIS A 19 -103.50 16.96 -13.30
N ALA A 20 -104.21 17.43 -14.33
CA ALA A 20 -104.04 17.16 -15.75
C ALA A 20 -102.81 17.82 -16.39
N GLY A 21 -102.28 17.16 -17.44
CA GLY A 21 -101.55 17.80 -18.53
C GLY A 21 -100.11 17.32 -18.75
N GLY A 22 -99.91 16.39 -19.69
CA GLY A 22 -98.62 16.16 -20.38
C GLY A 22 -97.45 15.72 -19.50
N GLY A 23 -97.58 14.60 -18.78
CA GLY A 23 -96.57 14.14 -17.83
C GLY A 23 -95.38 13.42 -18.46
N SER A 24 -94.17 13.95 -18.23
CA SER A 24 -92.86 13.36 -18.54
C SER A 24 -92.72 11.91 -18.02
N PHE A 25 -91.90 11.09 -18.68
CA PHE A 25 -91.50 9.75 -18.20
C PHE A 25 -91.03 9.86 -16.73
N PRO A 26 -91.51 9.04 -15.77
CA PRO A 26 -91.30 9.28 -14.34
C PRO A 26 -89.82 9.49 -13.91
N PRO A 27 -88.82 8.82 -14.53
CA PRO A 27 -87.39 9.11 -14.31
C PRO A 27 -86.86 10.47 -14.82
N PHE A 28 -87.59 11.14 -15.72
CA PHE A 28 -87.22 12.41 -16.34
C PHE A 28 -88.19 13.54 -16.00
N ASP A 29 -88.84 13.47 -14.83
CA ASP A 29 -89.63 14.60 -14.33
C ASP A 29 -88.69 15.74 -13.85
N PRO A 30 -88.71 16.92 -14.52
CA PRO A 30 -87.84 18.04 -14.18
C PRO A 30 -88.03 18.57 -12.74
N GLY A 31 -89.15 18.26 -12.08
CA GLY A 31 -89.42 18.66 -10.70
C GLY A 31 -88.42 18.12 -9.68
N TYR A 32 -87.84 16.92 -9.91
CA TYR A 32 -86.89 16.30 -8.97
C TYR A 32 -85.41 16.62 -9.27
N PHE A 33 -85.11 17.15 -10.46
CA PHE A 33 -83.72 17.43 -10.86
C PHE A 33 -83.01 18.41 -9.93
N ALA A 34 -83.70 19.42 -9.41
CA ALA A 34 -83.12 20.37 -8.47
C ALA A 34 -82.69 19.70 -7.15
N SER A 35 -83.52 18.80 -6.60
CA SER A 35 -83.22 18.05 -5.37
C SER A 35 -82.07 17.04 -5.60
N GLN A 36 -82.08 16.35 -6.74
CA GLN A 36 -81.03 15.41 -7.12
C GLN A 36 -79.67 16.11 -7.28
N LEU A 37 -79.64 17.28 -7.94
CA LEU A 37 -78.43 18.08 -8.10
C LEU A 37 -77.94 18.64 -6.76
N LEU A 38 -78.84 19.06 -5.87
CA LEU A 38 -78.48 19.51 -4.52
C LEU A 38 -77.79 18.40 -3.73
N TRP A 39 -78.39 17.20 -3.67
CA TRP A 39 -77.77 16.07 -2.98
C TRP A 39 -76.49 15.58 -3.65
N LEU A 40 -76.41 15.62 -4.97
CA LEU A 40 -75.19 15.33 -5.71
C LEU A 40 -74.07 16.28 -5.28
N ILE A 41 -74.33 17.59 -5.24
CA ILE A 41 -73.33 18.58 -4.84
C ILE A 41 -72.89 18.36 -3.38
N ILE A 42 -73.83 18.08 -2.47
CA ILE A 42 -73.52 17.84 -1.05
C ILE A 42 -72.65 16.59 -0.89
N THR A 43 -73.06 15.46 -1.47
CA THR A 43 -72.35 14.18 -1.34
C THR A 43 -71.01 14.20 -2.06
N PHE A 44 -70.96 14.74 -3.28
CA PHE A 44 -69.73 14.90 -4.05
C PHE A 44 -68.77 15.88 -3.38
N GLY A 45 -69.28 17.00 -2.85
CA GLY A 45 -68.47 17.96 -2.09
C GLY A 45 -67.87 17.35 -0.83
N LEU A 46 -68.66 16.61 -0.06
CA LEU A 46 -68.16 15.88 1.12
C LEU A 46 -67.10 14.84 0.75
N PHE A 47 -67.34 14.07 -0.31
CA PHE A 47 -66.39 13.07 -0.81
C PHE A 47 -65.10 13.71 -1.33
N TYR A 48 -65.21 14.83 -2.06
CA TYR A 48 -64.07 15.61 -2.53
C TYR A 48 -63.22 16.12 -1.37
N LEU A 49 -63.84 16.67 -0.33
CA LEU A 49 -63.13 17.11 0.87
C LEU A 49 -62.45 15.93 1.58
N PHE A 50 -63.11 14.77 1.66
CA PHE A 50 -62.49 13.56 2.23
C PHE A 50 -61.25 13.11 1.44
N LEU A 51 -61.33 13.04 0.10
CA LEU A 51 -60.19 12.69 -0.74
C LEU A 51 -59.05 13.71 -0.60
N SER A 52 -59.37 14.99 -0.74
CA SER A 52 -58.40 16.09 -0.68
C SER A 52 -57.70 16.14 0.67
N ARG A 53 -58.44 15.95 1.77
CA ARG A 53 -57.91 16.15 3.12
C ARG A 53 -57.31 14.89 3.74
N VAL A 54 -57.65 13.69 3.27
CA VAL A 54 -57.20 12.41 3.86
C VAL A 54 -56.41 11.56 2.88
N VAL A 55 -56.92 11.33 1.67
CA VAL A 55 -56.31 10.36 0.74
C VAL A 55 -55.08 10.95 0.03
N LEU A 56 -55.20 12.15 -0.53
CA LEU A 56 -54.09 12.85 -1.20
C LEU A 56 -52.87 13.04 -0.28
N PRO A 57 -52.99 13.54 0.96
CA PRO A 57 -51.83 13.72 1.83
C PRO A 57 -51.18 12.40 2.23
N ARG A 58 -51.95 11.31 2.40
CA ARG A 58 -51.39 9.97 2.68
C ARG A 58 -50.55 9.42 1.52
N ILE A 59 -51.01 9.61 0.28
CA ILE A 59 -50.23 9.19 -0.90
C ILE A 59 -48.99 10.08 -1.04
N GLY A 60 -49.14 11.39 -0.83
CA GLY A 60 -48.04 12.35 -0.83
C GLY A 60 -46.95 11.97 0.18
N SER A 61 -47.31 11.64 1.42
CA SER A 61 -46.33 11.26 2.44
C SER A 61 -45.57 9.98 2.10
N ILE A 62 -46.21 8.99 1.48
CA ILE A 62 -45.56 7.74 1.05
C ILE A 62 -44.57 8.03 -0.08
N LEU A 63 -44.96 8.86 -1.04
CA LEU A 63 -44.08 9.24 -2.14
C LEU A 63 -42.87 10.01 -1.62
N GLU A 64 -43.08 10.97 -0.71
CA GLU A 64 -42.00 11.73 -0.10
C GLU A 64 -41.04 10.82 0.68
N THR A 65 -41.56 9.93 1.52
CA THR A 65 -40.74 8.95 2.27
C THR A 65 -39.86 8.11 1.33
N ARG A 66 -40.39 7.69 0.18
CA ARG A 66 -39.61 6.95 -0.82
C ARG A 66 -38.55 7.82 -1.47
N ARG A 67 -38.89 9.06 -1.83
CA ARG A 67 -37.95 10.01 -2.43
C ARG A 67 -36.81 10.32 -1.46
N ASP A 68 -37.12 10.60 -0.20
CA ASP A 68 -36.16 10.87 0.85
C ASP A 68 -35.23 9.68 1.07
N ARG A 69 -35.79 8.47 1.15
CA ARG A 69 -34.98 7.25 1.29
C ARG A 69 -34.04 7.04 0.12
N ILE A 70 -34.52 7.21 -1.12
CA ILE A 70 -33.67 7.10 -2.31
C ILE A 70 -32.58 8.18 -2.30
N ALA A 71 -32.91 9.42 -1.95
CA ALA A 71 -31.95 10.51 -1.87
C ALA A 71 -30.88 10.23 -0.79
N GLN A 72 -31.30 9.71 0.37
CA GLN A 72 -30.40 9.31 1.43
C GLN A 72 -29.49 8.15 0.99
N ASP A 73 -30.04 7.11 0.37
CA ASP A 73 -29.28 5.95 -0.12
C ASP A 73 -28.27 6.37 -1.20
N LEU A 74 -28.64 7.29 -2.11
CA LEU A 74 -27.73 7.85 -3.12
C LEU A 74 -26.62 8.71 -2.49
N ASN A 75 -26.96 9.55 -1.51
CA ASN A 75 -25.96 10.36 -0.81
C ASN A 75 -24.98 9.47 -0.04
N GLU A 76 -25.47 8.43 0.63
CA GLU A 76 -24.63 7.49 1.36
C GLU A 76 -23.74 6.68 0.40
N ALA A 77 -24.28 6.23 -0.73
CA ALA A 77 -23.49 5.54 -1.75
C ALA A 77 -22.39 6.45 -2.33
N ASN A 78 -22.68 7.73 -2.57
CA ASN A 78 -21.68 8.69 -3.02
C ASN A 78 -20.61 8.95 -1.95
N ARG A 79 -21.01 9.11 -0.68
CA ARG A 79 -20.07 9.27 0.45
C ARG A 79 -19.13 8.07 0.57
N LEU A 80 -19.68 6.85 0.55
CA LEU A 80 -18.89 5.61 0.63
C LEU A 80 -17.96 5.46 -0.57
N LYS A 81 -18.40 5.87 -1.76
CA LYS A 81 -17.54 5.89 -2.95
C LYS A 81 -16.39 6.87 -2.78
N GLU A 82 -16.65 8.10 -2.36
CA GLU A 82 -15.63 9.12 -2.16
C GLU A 82 -14.62 8.70 -1.08
N GLU A 83 -15.10 8.12 0.03
CA GLU A 83 -14.23 7.56 1.08
C GLU A 83 -13.39 6.39 0.54
N GLY A 84 -13.95 5.53 -0.30
CA GLY A 84 -13.23 4.44 -0.96
C GLY A 84 -12.15 4.95 -1.90
N ASP A 85 -12.48 5.92 -2.76
CA ASP A 85 -11.54 6.52 -3.70
C ASP A 85 -10.40 7.24 -2.96
N LEU A 86 -10.70 7.95 -1.86
CA LEU A 86 -9.69 8.57 -1.00
C LEU A 86 -8.81 7.54 -0.29
N ALA A 87 -9.39 6.44 0.20
CA ALA A 87 -8.65 5.36 0.84
C ALA A 87 -7.69 4.68 -0.15
N ILE A 88 -8.14 4.41 -1.38
CA ILE A 88 -7.31 3.84 -2.45
C ILE A 88 -6.17 4.81 -2.79
N ALA A 89 -6.46 6.09 -3.01
CA ALA A 89 -5.44 7.09 -3.32
C ALA A 89 -4.39 7.22 -2.20
N THR A 90 -4.82 7.18 -0.94
CA THR A 90 -3.92 7.23 0.22
C THR A 90 -3.07 5.96 0.29
N TYR A 91 -3.66 4.78 0.13
CA TYR A 91 -2.96 3.51 0.11
C TYR A 91 -1.90 3.43 -1.00
N GLU A 92 -2.25 3.83 -2.23
CA GLU A 92 -1.32 3.85 -3.35
C GLU A 92 -0.15 4.80 -3.11
N LYS A 93 -0.42 5.99 -2.54
CA LYS A 93 0.61 6.94 -2.15
C LYS A 93 1.54 6.37 -1.08
N GLU A 94 0.99 5.80 -0.01
CA GLU A 94 1.79 5.19 1.06
C GLU A 94 2.64 4.03 0.56
N LEU A 95 2.11 3.22 -0.35
CA LEU A 95 2.84 2.13 -1.00
C LEU A 95 3.99 2.65 -1.87
N ALA A 96 3.76 3.71 -2.64
CA ALA A 96 4.79 4.36 -3.45
C ALA A 96 5.90 4.95 -2.56
N ASP A 97 5.52 5.66 -1.49
CA ASP A 97 6.46 6.24 -0.52
C ASP A 97 7.25 5.16 0.23
N ALA A 98 6.61 4.05 0.61
CA ALA A 98 7.28 2.91 1.23
C ALA A 98 8.30 2.26 0.29
N ARG A 99 7.94 2.05 -0.99
CA ARG A 99 8.86 1.53 -2.02
C ARG A 99 10.05 2.47 -2.24
N SER A 100 9.78 3.76 -2.37
CA SER A 100 10.83 4.79 -2.52
C SER A 100 11.79 4.79 -1.33
N ARG A 101 11.26 4.76 -0.09
CA ARG A 101 12.08 4.66 1.12
C ARG A 101 12.89 3.37 1.17
N ALA A 102 12.31 2.23 0.82
CA ALA A 102 13.02 0.95 0.77
C ALA A 102 14.17 0.98 -0.24
N HIS A 103 13.96 1.52 -1.44
CA HIS A 103 15.01 1.71 -2.43
C HIS A 103 16.11 2.65 -1.92
N GLY A 104 15.74 3.76 -1.29
CA GLY A 104 16.71 4.70 -0.70
C GLY A 104 17.54 4.07 0.42
N ILE A 105 16.94 3.25 1.28
CA ILE A 105 17.66 2.50 2.32
C ILE A 105 18.61 1.48 1.69
N ALA A 106 18.14 0.72 0.69
CA ALA A 106 18.97 -0.27 0.01
C ALA A 106 20.16 0.36 -0.72
N GLN A 107 19.99 1.51 -1.36
CA GLN A 107 21.09 2.27 -1.97
C GLN A 107 22.09 2.74 -0.92
N LYS A 108 21.61 3.43 0.13
CA LYS A 108 22.48 3.90 1.23
C LYS A 108 23.27 2.76 1.88
N ALA A 109 22.64 1.61 2.10
CA ALA A 109 23.31 0.45 2.67
C ALA A 109 24.40 -0.10 1.74
N ARG A 110 24.15 -0.15 0.42
CA ARG A 110 25.15 -0.56 -0.58
C ARG A 110 26.32 0.42 -0.64
N ASP A 111 26.03 1.71 -0.65
CA ASP A 111 27.05 2.76 -0.72
C ASP A 111 27.93 2.76 0.53
N THR A 112 27.31 2.62 1.71
CA THR A 112 28.03 2.52 2.99
C THR A 112 28.89 1.25 3.02
N ALA A 113 28.33 0.09 2.68
CA ALA A 113 29.08 -1.16 2.66
C ALA A 113 30.26 -1.13 1.67
N LYS A 114 30.09 -0.45 0.52
CA LYS A 114 31.18 -0.24 -0.43
C LYS A 114 32.27 0.66 0.13
N ALA A 115 31.90 1.79 0.73
CA ALA A 115 32.84 2.71 1.35
C ALA A 115 33.63 2.04 2.49
N ASP A 116 32.96 1.26 3.34
CA ASP A 116 33.60 0.50 4.43
C ASP A 116 34.55 -0.56 3.88
N ALA A 117 34.15 -1.29 2.83
CA ALA A 117 35.01 -2.29 2.20
C ALA A 117 36.25 -1.66 1.54
N ASP A 118 36.11 -0.51 0.90
CA ASP A 118 37.23 0.20 0.28
C ASP A 118 38.18 0.80 1.34
N ALA A 119 37.64 1.30 2.47
CA ALA A 119 38.44 1.77 3.60
C ALA A 119 39.22 0.63 4.26
N GLU A 120 38.59 -0.51 4.52
CA GLU A 120 39.26 -1.67 5.12
C GLU A 120 40.32 -2.25 4.17
N ARG A 121 40.04 -2.31 2.87
CA ARG A 121 41.06 -2.69 1.86
C ARG A 121 42.27 -1.77 1.91
N ALA A 122 42.06 -0.45 1.94
CA ALA A 122 43.16 0.51 2.00
C ALA A 122 44.01 0.33 3.27
N LYS A 123 43.36 0.05 4.40
CA LYS A 123 44.04 -0.23 5.67
C LYS A 123 44.86 -1.52 5.60
N VAL A 124 44.26 -2.61 5.12
CA VAL A 124 44.94 -3.91 4.98
C VAL A 124 46.12 -3.81 4.01
N GLU A 125 45.98 -3.08 2.91
CA GLU A 125 47.06 -2.85 1.95
C GLU A 125 48.23 -2.08 2.58
N ALA A 126 47.92 -1.04 3.38
CA ALA A 126 48.94 -0.29 4.10
C ALA A 126 49.68 -1.17 5.13
N GLU A 127 48.95 -1.97 5.92
CA GLU A 127 49.55 -2.92 6.88
C GLU A 127 50.39 -3.99 6.17
N LEU A 128 49.95 -4.47 5.01
CA LEU A 128 50.67 -5.45 4.22
C LEU A 128 51.97 -4.85 3.68
N SER A 129 51.92 -3.64 3.12
CA SER A 129 53.10 -2.91 2.65
C SER A 129 54.13 -2.70 3.77
N GLU A 130 53.68 -2.32 4.98
CA GLU A 130 54.57 -2.19 6.13
C GLU A 130 55.21 -3.53 6.53
N LYS A 131 54.43 -4.62 6.55
CA LYS A 131 54.95 -5.97 6.86
C LYS A 131 55.96 -6.44 5.82
N ILE A 132 55.71 -6.21 4.54
CA ILE A 132 56.65 -6.52 3.46
C ILE A 132 57.94 -5.73 3.65
N GLY A 133 57.86 -4.42 3.88
CA GLY A 133 59.06 -3.59 4.12
C GLY A 133 59.88 -4.04 5.34
N LYS A 134 59.22 -4.44 6.44
CA LYS A 134 59.91 -5.03 7.61
C LYS A 134 60.58 -6.35 7.27
N ALA A 135 59.91 -7.25 6.57
CA ALA A 135 60.46 -8.54 6.16
C ALA A 135 61.66 -8.36 5.22
N GLU A 136 61.60 -7.43 4.27
CA GLU A 136 62.71 -7.10 3.37
C GLU A 136 63.92 -6.57 4.14
N ALA A 137 63.71 -5.67 5.11
CA ALA A 137 64.78 -5.15 5.97
C ALA A 137 65.42 -6.25 6.83
N GLU A 138 64.61 -7.16 7.37
CA GLU A 138 65.09 -8.30 8.17
C GLU A 138 65.90 -9.27 7.30
N ILE A 139 65.41 -9.61 6.10
CA ILE A 139 66.14 -10.43 5.13
C ILE A 139 67.49 -9.79 4.77
N ALA A 140 67.51 -8.47 4.53
CA ALA A 140 68.75 -7.75 4.23
C ALA A 140 69.74 -7.80 5.41
N ASN A 141 69.26 -7.67 6.64
CA ASN A 141 70.10 -7.75 7.84
C ASN A 141 70.66 -9.17 8.04
N VAL A 142 69.81 -10.20 7.95
CA VAL A 142 70.22 -11.61 8.04
C VAL A 142 71.23 -11.95 6.96
N LYS A 143 71.03 -11.48 5.72
CA LYS A 143 71.99 -11.66 4.63
C LYS A 143 73.33 -11.02 4.96
N LYS A 144 73.35 -9.78 5.46
CA LYS A 144 74.57 -9.09 5.87
C LYS A 144 75.30 -9.84 6.98
N GLN A 145 74.58 -10.31 7.99
CA GLN A 145 75.14 -11.07 9.10
C GLN A 145 75.68 -12.43 8.65
N ALA A 146 74.98 -13.13 7.76
CA ALA A 146 75.44 -14.38 7.18
C ALA A 146 76.74 -14.20 6.38
N MET A 147 76.86 -13.14 5.57
CA MET A 147 78.10 -12.83 4.84
C MET A 147 79.25 -12.51 5.80
N SER A 148 79.00 -11.72 6.85
CA SER A 148 80.02 -11.44 7.87
C SER A 148 80.48 -12.71 8.62
N ASN A 149 79.56 -13.66 8.87
CA ASN A 149 79.90 -14.92 9.52
C ASN A 149 80.74 -15.81 8.58
N VAL A 150 80.47 -15.79 7.27
CA VAL A 150 81.30 -16.51 6.27
C VAL A 150 82.72 -15.95 6.27
N ASP A 151 82.88 -14.61 6.28
CA ASP A 151 84.20 -13.97 6.35
C ASP A 151 84.96 -14.36 7.62
N ALA A 152 84.28 -14.37 8.77
CA ALA A 152 84.86 -14.80 10.04
C ALA A 152 85.28 -16.28 10.04
N ILE A 153 84.42 -17.18 9.54
CA ILE A 153 84.74 -18.61 9.41
C ILE A 153 85.92 -18.82 8.46
N ALA A 154 85.97 -18.07 7.35
CA ALA A 154 87.09 -18.14 6.42
C ALA A 154 88.40 -17.67 7.07
N ALA A 155 88.37 -16.61 7.89
CA ALA A 155 89.53 -16.14 8.64
C ALA A 155 90.01 -17.14 9.69
N ASP A 156 89.09 -17.67 10.50
CA ASP A 156 89.41 -18.68 11.51
C ASP A 156 89.95 -19.98 10.87
N THR A 157 89.32 -20.44 9.79
CA THR A 157 89.77 -21.65 9.05
C THR A 157 91.14 -21.43 8.41
N THR A 158 91.38 -20.27 7.79
CA THR A 158 92.68 -19.93 7.19
C THR A 158 93.77 -19.85 8.25
N SER A 159 93.48 -19.23 9.40
CA SER A 159 94.39 -19.16 10.54
C SER A 159 94.78 -20.55 11.04
N ALA A 160 93.80 -21.45 11.22
CA ALA A 160 94.04 -22.82 11.66
C ALA A 160 94.89 -23.61 10.64
N ILE A 161 94.65 -23.45 9.34
CA ILE A 161 95.45 -24.10 8.29
C ILE A 161 96.89 -23.57 8.30
N VAL A 162 97.10 -22.26 8.41
CA VAL A 162 98.44 -21.64 8.43
C VAL A 162 99.23 -22.05 9.67
N GLU A 163 98.59 -22.07 10.84
CA GLU A 163 99.20 -22.57 12.08
C GLU A 163 99.66 -24.02 11.94
N GLN A 164 98.83 -24.88 11.33
CA GLN A 164 99.17 -26.29 11.12
C GLN A 164 100.27 -26.51 10.05
N LEU A 165 100.44 -25.58 9.09
CA LEU A 165 101.45 -25.68 8.03
C LEU A 165 102.83 -25.10 8.43
N ILE A 166 102.83 -23.96 9.11
CA ILE A 166 104.05 -23.15 9.38
C ILE A 166 104.50 -23.31 10.84
N GLY A 167 103.62 -23.76 11.74
CA GLY A 167 103.95 -24.05 13.15
C GLY A 167 104.12 -22.81 14.03
N ASP A 168 103.79 -21.62 13.54
CA ASP A 168 103.90 -20.35 14.26
C ASP A 168 102.63 -19.50 14.10
N GLN A 169 102.28 -18.72 15.13
CA GLN A 169 101.05 -17.92 15.18
C GLN A 169 101.21 -16.63 14.37
N VAL A 170 100.49 -16.50 13.26
CA VAL A 170 100.47 -15.27 12.44
C VAL A 170 99.51 -14.24 13.06
N SER A 171 99.92 -12.97 13.12
CA SER A 171 99.08 -11.90 13.67
C SER A 171 97.74 -11.77 12.94
N LYS A 172 96.67 -11.54 13.71
CA LYS A 172 95.30 -11.47 13.22
C LYS A 172 95.11 -10.35 12.20
N GLU A 173 95.79 -9.21 12.38
CA GLU A 173 95.75 -8.10 11.43
C GLU A 173 96.40 -8.42 10.06
N SER A 174 97.48 -9.21 10.02
CA SER A 174 98.12 -9.61 8.75
C SER A 174 97.30 -10.65 7.98
N LEU A 175 96.62 -11.56 8.69
CA LEU A 175 95.72 -12.54 8.07
C LEU A 175 94.47 -11.86 7.49
N ASP A 176 93.82 -10.99 8.26
CA ASP A 176 92.61 -10.28 7.81
C ASP A 176 92.89 -9.39 6.59
N SER A 177 94.06 -8.75 6.53
CA SER A 177 94.47 -7.94 5.38
C SER A 177 94.79 -8.80 4.14
N ALA A 178 95.45 -9.95 4.31
CA ALA A 178 95.71 -10.88 3.20
C ALA A 178 94.42 -11.50 2.65
N ILE A 179 93.47 -11.88 3.51
CA ILE A 179 92.18 -12.45 3.12
C ILE A 179 91.33 -11.42 2.37
N LYS A 180 91.27 -10.17 2.85
CA LYS A 180 90.60 -9.07 2.13
C LYS A 180 91.21 -8.76 0.77
N SER A 181 92.54 -8.88 0.66
CA SER A 181 93.25 -8.69 -0.61
C SER A 181 92.93 -9.82 -1.60
N ALA A 182 92.72 -11.05 -1.11
CA ALA A 182 92.38 -12.21 -1.92
C ALA A 182 90.88 -12.30 -2.29
N SER A 183 89.97 -11.78 -1.46
CA SER A 183 88.53 -11.77 -1.73
C SER A 183 88.07 -10.68 -2.72
N GLY A 184 89.00 -9.84 -3.21
CA GLY A 184 88.73 -8.84 -4.24
C GLY A 184 87.95 -7.62 -3.76
N GLN A 185 87.92 -7.33 -2.44
CA GLN A 185 87.20 -6.19 -1.86
C GLN A 185 88.03 -4.89 -1.85
N GLY A 186 88.82 -4.69 -2.91
CA GLY A 186 89.70 -3.55 -3.12
C GLY A 186 89.57 -2.99 -4.53
N ASP A 187 88.36 -2.60 -4.91
CA ASP A 187 88.00 -1.53 -5.86
C ASP A 187 86.48 -1.28 -5.78
#